data_AF-A0A4R6ZVU0-F1
#
_entry.id   AF-A0A4R6ZVU0-F1
#
_cell.length_a   1.000
_cell.length_b   1.000
_cell.length_c   1.000
_cell.angle_alpha   90.00
_cell.angle_beta   90.00
_cell.angle_gamma   90.00
#
_symmetry.space_group_name_H-M   'P 1'
#
loop_
_entity.id
_entity.type
_entity.pdbx_description
1 polymer ?
#
loop_
_entity_poly.entity_id
_entity_poly.type
_entity_poly.pdbx_seq_one_letter_code
_entity_poly.pdbx_strand_id
1 'polypeptide(L)'
;MMTIIDTILSVGQKLFSLREELSQARQARKQVVAEFLEAIAATIEEASAELKQGHYPHGKCQELLTHSQHMEEAIGDLIGNAQAAELGAQLAEVHEIERLHAELGGTDDAERQRKLGVLDQAAGQFRATSAFVKVSA
;
A
#
# COMPACT_ATOMS: atom_id res chain seq x y z
N MET A 1 19.24 0.31 -6.28
CA MET A 1 18.52 1.43 -5.64
C MET A 1 17.06 1.07 -5.73
N MET A 2 16.38 0.92 -4.59
CA MET A 2 14.98 0.50 -4.56
C MET A 2 14.12 1.70 -5.00
N THR A 3 13.22 1.50 -5.97
CA THR A 3 12.32 2.58 -6.41
C THR A 3 11.18 2.76 -5.41
N ILE A 4 10.45 3.87 -5.54
CA ILE A 4 9.23 4.09 -4.74
C ILE A 4 8.25 2.94 -4.95
N ILE A 5 8.08 2.52 -6.20
CA ILE A 5 7.13 1.48 -6.59
C ILE A 5 7.54 0.12 -6.00
N ASP A 6 8.83 -0.20 -6.00
CA ASP A 6 9.35 -1.43 -5.36
C ASP A 6 9.09 -1.43 -3.85
N THR A 7 9.14 -0.26 -3.22
CA THR A 7 8.89 -0.10 -1.78
C THR A 7 7.43 -0.38 -1.45
N ILE A 8 6.48 0.18 -2.21
CA ILE A 8 5.04 -0.12 -2.03
C ILE A 8 4.77 -1.61 -2.23
N LEU A 9 5.35 -2.21 -3.29
CA LEU A 9 5.20 -3.63 -3.54
C LEU A 9 5.74 -4.46 -2.37
N SER A 10 6.92 -4.11 -1.85
CA SER A 10 7.53 -4.82 -0.73
C SER A 10 6.65 -4.76 0.52
N VAL A 11 6.08 -3.60 0.86
CA VAL A 11 5.14 -3.46 1.98
C VAL A 11 3.91 -4.34 1.76
N GLY A 12 3.32 -4.30 0.55
CA GLY A 12 2.17 -5.14 0.20
C GLY A 12 2.47 -6.63 0.35
N GLN A 13 3.63 -7.09 -0.15
CA GLN A 13 4.07 -8.49 -0.01
C GLN A 13 4.30 -8.91 1.44
N LYS A 14 4.92 -8.03 2.25
CA LYS A 14 5.12 -8.28 3.69
C LYS A 14 3.77 -8.42 4.40
N LEU A 15 2.83 -7.51 4.16
CA LEU A 15 1.49 -7.60 4.74
C LEU A 15 0.74 -8.86 4.29
N PHE A 16 0.87 -9.24 3.03
CA PHE A 16 0.28 -10.49 2.53
C PHE A 16 0.91 -11.73 3.18
N SER A 17 2.20 -11.70 3.50
CA SER A 17 2.85 -12.77 4.26
C SER A 17 2.35 -12.87 5.70
N LEU A 18 1.92 -11.75 6.28
CA LEU A 18 1.38 -11.63 7.64
C LEU A 18 -0.15 -11.84 7.72
N ARG A 19 -0.80 -12.23 6.61
CA ARG A 19 -2.26 -12.33 6.53
C ARG A 19 -2.85 -13.30 7.57
N GLU A 20 -2.10 -14.35 7.93
CA GLU A 20 -2.54 -15.33 8.92
C GLU A 20 -2.59 -14.71 10.31
N GLU A 21 -1.53 -13.99 10.71
CA GLU A 21 -1.42 -13.24 11.96
C GLU A 21 -2.49 -12.16 12.05
N LEU A 22 -2.67 -11.37 10.98
CA LEU A 22 -3.72 -10.35 10.88
C LEU A 22 -5.12 -10.95 11.01
N SER A 23 -5.30 -12.21 10.61
CA SER A 23 -6.57 -12.94 10.72
C SER A 23 -6.79 -13.63 12.07
N GLN A 24 -5.86 -13.57 13.03
CA GLN A 24 -6.10 -14.17 14.36
C GLN A 24 -7.00 -13.30 15.27
N ALA A 25 -7.37 -12.10 14.81
CA ALA A 25 -8.19 -11.17 15.57
C ALA A 25 -9.65 -11.62 15.71
N ARG A 26 -10.39 -11.04 16.66
CA ARG A 26 -11.86 -11.20 16.74
C ARG A 26 -12.53 -10.58 15.52
N GLN A 27 -13.71 -11.09 15.13
CA GLN A 27 -14.42 -10.67 13.91
C GLN A 27 -14.57 -9.14 13.75
N ALA A 28 -14.90 -8.42 14.82
CA ALA A 28 -15.01 -6.97 14.77
C ALA A 28 -13.67 -6.28 14.44
N ARG A 29 -12.55 -6.81 14.95
CA ARG A 29 -11.20 -6.29 14.67
C ARG A 29 -10.74 -6.66 13.26
N LYS A 30 -11.04 -7.88 12.80
CA LYS A 30 -10.82 -8.32 11.41
C LYS A 30 -11.45 -7.34 10.41
N GLN A 31 -12.68 -6.91 10.67
CA GLN A 31 -13.38 -5.95 9.81
C GLN A 31 -12.65 -4.61 9.74
N VAL A 32 -12.22 -4.05 10.88
CA VAL A 32 -11.47 -2.78 10.92
C VAL A 32 -10.14 -2.88 10.18
N VAL A 33 -9.40 -3.97 10.38
CA VAL A 33 -8.11 -4.21 9.68
C VAL A 33 -8.32 -4.37 8.18
N ALA A 34 -9.34 -5.12 7.78
CA ALA A 34 -9.68 -5.31 6.38
C ALA A 34 -10.05 -3.98 5.71
N GLU A 35 -10.88 -3.15 6.35
CA GLU A 35 -11.25 -1.82 5.84
C GLU A 35 -10.03 -0.90 5.71
N PHE A 36 -9.11 -0.94 6.67
CA PHE A 36 -7.87 -0.16 6.60
C PHE A 36 -6.99 -0.58 5.42
N LEU A 37 -6.77 -1.89 5.24
CA LEU A 37 -5.99 -2.42 4.13
C LEU A 37 -6.68 -2.16 2.77
N GLU A 38 -8.00 -2.21 2.73
CA GLU A 38 -8.81 -1.89 1.55
C GLU A 38 -8.68 -0.41 1.17
N ALA A 39 -8.69 0.50 2.14
CA ALA A 39 -8.47 1.92 1.91
C ALA A 39 -7.10 2.19 1.28
N ILE A 40 -6.02 1.58 1.81
CA ILE A 40 -4.68 1.70 1.22
C ILE A 40 -4.67 1.20 -0.23
N ALA A 41 -5.27 0.03 -0.48
CA ALA A 41 -5.35 -0.53 -1.83
C ALA A 41 -6.06 0.43 -2.80
N ALA A 42 -7.20 1.00 -2.38
CA ALA A 42 -7.96 1.95 -3.18
C ALA A 42 -7.15 3.20 -3.52
N THR A 43 -6.45 3.78 -2.54
CA THR A 43 -5.60 4.96 -2.76
C THR A 43 -4.47 4.68 -3.76
N ILE A 44 -3.83 3.51 -3.70
CA ILE A 44 -2.78 3.11 -4.65
C ILE A 44 -3.36 2.93 -6.07
N GLU A 45 -4.52 2.30 -6.20
CA GLU A 45 -5.17 2.09 -7.50
C GLU A 45 -5.60 3.39 -8.16
N GLU A 46 -6.19 4.30 -7.38
CA GLU A 46 -6.57 5.62 -7.87
C GLU A 46 -5.33 6.42 -8.29
N ALA A 47 -4.26 6.39 -7.50
CA ALA A 47 -2.99 7.02 -7.87
C ALA A 47 -2.42 6.42 -9.17
N SER A 48 -2.43 5.09 -9.31
CA SER A 48 -2.02 4.39 -10.54
C SER A 48 -2.88 4.81 -11.74
N ALA A 49 -4.19 4.91 -11.56
CA ALA A 49 -5.13 5.28 -12.62
C ALA A 49 -4.91 6.71 -13.13
N GLU A 50 -4.71 7.68 -12.23
CA GLU A 50 -4.35 9.06 -12.59
C GLU A 50 -3.00 9.10 -13.31
N LEU A 51 -1.98 8.43 -12.75
CA LEU A 51 -0.65 8.40 -13.33
C LEU A 51 -0.66 7.78 -14.73
N LYS A 52 -1.43 6.72 -14.98
CA LYS A 52 -1.62 6.09 -16.30
C LYS A 52 -2.20 7.06 -17.32
N GLN A 53 -3.12 7.91 -16.91
CA GLN A 53 -3.71 8.96 -17.74
C GLN A 53 -2.76 10.14 -17.99
N GLY A 54 -1.59 10.14 -17.34
CA GLY A 54 -0.63 11.25 -17.40
C GLY A 54 -1.01 12.41 -16.50
N HIS A 55 -1.94 12.19 -15.57
CA HIS A 55 -2.33 13.18 -14.57
C HIS A 55 -1.49 13.04 -13.31
N TYR A 56 -1.35 14.15 -12.62
CA TYR A 56 -0.75 14.17 -11.29
C TYR A 56 -1.78 13.63 -10.27
N PRO A 57 -1.43 12.65 -9.42
CA PRO A 57 -2.35 12.06 -8.45
C PRO A 57 -2.54 12.99 -7.26
N HIS A 58 -3.35 14.04 -7.44
CA HIS A 58 -3.64 15.05 -6.43
C HIS A 58 -4.25 14.41 -5.18
N GLY A 59 -3.68 14.69 -4.00
CA GLY A 59 -4.20 14.23 -2.71
C GLY A 59 -3.90 12.76 -2.37
N LYS A 60 -3.72 11.87 -3.35
CA LYS A 60 -3.56 10.43 -3.08
C LYS A 60 -2.30 10.07 -2.30
N CYS A 61 -1.19 10.78 -2.49
CA CYS A 61 -0.04 10.53 -1.63
C CYS A 61 -0.17 11.12 -0.24
N GLN A 62 -0.95 12.19 -0.07
CA GLN A 62 -1.27 12.67 1.28
C GLN A 62 -2.16 11.65 2.00
N GLU A 63 -3.10 11.03 1.29
CA GLU A 63 -3.90 9.91 1.80
C GLU A 63 -3.01 8.71 2.16
N LEU A 64 -2.09 8.29 1.29
CA LEU A 64 -1.12 7.22 1.59
C LEU A 64 -0.23 7.54 2.79
N LEU A 65 0.25 8.78 2.89
CA LEU A 65 1.00 9.25 4.05
C LEU A 65 0.16 9.15 5.32
N THR A 66 -1.10 9.55 5.27
CA THR A 66 -2.03 9.46 6.41
C THR A 66 -2.22 7.99 6.81
N HIS A 67 -2.45 7.09 5.85
CA HIS A 67 -2.54 5.65 6.14
C HIS A 67 -1.25 5.10 6.74
N SER A 68 -0.10 5.53 6.23
CA SER A 68 1.21 5.09 6.74
C SER A 68 1.43 5.49 8.21
N GLN A 69 0.95 6.66 8.61
CA GLN A 69 1.01 7.15 10.00
C GLN A 69 0.07 6.37 10.92
N HIS A 70 -1.06 5.90 10.39
CA HIS A 70 -2.02 5.08 11.15
C HIS A 70 -1.70 3.58 11.15
N MET A 71 -0.63 3.15 10.48
CA MET A 71 -0.28 1.73 10.36
C MET A 71 -0.08 1.05 11.72
N GLU A 72 0.66 1.69 12.64
CA GLU A 72 0.91 1.12 13.97
C GLU A 72 -0.38 0.94 14.77
N GLU A 73 -1.26 1.95 14.77
CA GLU A 73 -2.56 1.87 15.44
C GLU A 73 -3.49 0.83 14.78
N ALA A 74 -3.41 0.71 13.45
CA ALA A 74 -4.31 -0.14 12.69
C ALA A 74 -4.01 -1.64 12.81
N ILE A 75 -2.74 -2.05 12.96
CA ILE A 75 -2.35 -3.46 12.97
C ILE A 75 -1.29 -3.85 14.01
N GLY A 76 -0.74 -2.89 14.76
CA GLY A 76 0.35 -3.13 15.71
C GLY A 76 0.02 -4.10 16.84
N ASP A 77 -1.25 -4.16 17.26
CA ASP A 77 -1.73 -5.14 18.24
C ASP A 77 -1.70 -6.60 17.73
N LEU A 78 -1.63 -6.81 16.41
CA LEU A 78 -1.67 -8.12 15.77
C LEU A 78 -0.30 -8.62 15.33
N ILE A 79 0.53 -7.74 14.76
CA ILE A 79 1.85 -8.10 14.22
C ILE A 79 3.02 -7.54 15.05
N GLY A 80 2.71 -6.80 16.12
CA GLY A 80 3.69 -6.10 16.93
C GLY A 80 3.94 -4.67 16.46
N ASN A 81 3.89 -3.72 17.39
CA ASN A 81 4.03 -2.28 17.12
C ASN A 81 5.30 -1.92 16.35
N ALA A 82 6.45 -2.52 16.69
CA ALA A 82 7.70 -2.23 16.01
C ALA A 82 7.65 -2.61 14.51
N GLN A 83 7.06 -3.76 14.19
CA GLN A 83 6.92 -4.21 12.80
C GLN A 83 5.90 -3.37 12.04
N ALA A 84 4.76 -3.04 12.67
CA ALA A 84 3.76 -2.17 12.07
C ALA A 84 4.29 -0.75 11.82
N ALA A 85 5.07 -0.19 12.74
CA ALA A 85 5.74 1.10 12.58
C ALA A 85 6.77 1.07 11.44
N GLU A 86 7.54 -0.02 11.30
CA GLU A 86 8.48 -0.18 10.19
C GLU A 86 7.76 -0.20 8.82
N LEU A 87 6.67 -0.96 8.71
CA LEU A 87 5.85 -1.01 7.50
C LEU A 87 5.22 0.36 7.19
N GLY A 88 4.77 1.08 8.23
CA GLY A 88 4.28 2.45 8.12
C GLY A 88 5.36 3.39 7.60
N ALA A 89 6.57 3.36 8.17
CA ALA A 89 7.68 4.18 7.72
C ALA A 89 8.05 3.90 6.25
N GLN A 90 8.13 2.63 5.85
CA GLN A 90 8.38 2.22 4.46
C GLN A 90 7.30 2.75 3.51
N LEU A 91 6.02 2.73 3.92
CA LEU A 91 4.94 3.30 3.13
C LEU A 91 4.97 4.84 3.12
N ALA A 92 5.47 5.50 4.17
CA ALA A 92 5.58 6.95 4.25
C ALA A 92 6.63 7.53 3.29
N GLU A 93 7.72 6.79 3.04
CA GLU A 93 8.78 7.15 2.09
C GLU A 93 8.25 7.30 0.64
N VAL A 94 7.09 6.72 0.36
CA VAL A 94 6.44 6.74 -0.95
C VAL A 94 5.72 8.06 -1.24
N HIS A 95 5.42 8.87 -0.22
CA HIS A 95 4.55 10.04 -0.40
C HIS A 95 5.17 11.17 -1.21
N GLU A 96 6.47 11.09 -1.54
CA GLU A 96 7.16 12.02 -2.43
C GLU A 96 6.63 11.86 -3.88
N ILE A 97 5.42 12.39 -4.18
CA ILE A 97 4.83 12.36 -5.53
C ILE A 97 5.80 12.91 -6.57
N GLU A 98 6.54 13.96 -6.22
CA GLU A 98 7.52 14.57 -7.11
C GLU A 98 8.54 13.54 -7.59
N ARG A 99 8.91 12.61 -6.72
CA ARG A 99 9.86 11.56 -7.03
C ARG A 99 9.22 10.44 -7.85
N LEU A 100 7.98 10.03 -7.56
CA LEU A 100 7.27 9.04 -8.39
C LEU A 100 6.95 9.58 -9.79
N HIS A 101 6.46 10.81 -9.89
CA HIS A 101 6.20 11.48 -11.16
C HIS A 101 7.51 11.72 -11.94
N ALA A 102 8.60 12.12 -11.28
CA ALA A 102 9.92 12.24 -11.91
C ALA A 102 10.47 10.87 -12.37
N GLU A 103 10.31 9.81 -11.56
CA GLU A 103 10.72 8.44 -11.92
C GLU A 103 9.98 7.90 -13.16
N LEU A 104 8.76 8.38 -13.40
CA LEU A 104 7.94 8.02 -14.56
C LEU A 104 8.17 8.97 -15.76
N GLY A 105 8.47 10.25 -15.52
CA GLY A 105 8.68 11.26 -16.56
C GLY A 105 10.00 11.11 -17.33
N GLY A 106 10.98 10.41 -16.77
CA GLY A 106 12.27 10.13 -17.43
C GLY A 106 12.36 8.79 -18.16
N THR A 107 11.28 8.00 -18.17
CA THR A 107 11.26 6.63 -18.73
C THR A 107 10.49 6.56 -20.05
N ASP A 108 10.87 5.63 -20.93
CA ASP A 108 10.07 5.32 -22.11
C ASP A 108 8.70 4.73 -21.74
N ASP A 109 7.77 4.75 -22.69
CA ASP A 109 6.38 4.31 -22.45
C ASP A 109 6.27 2.85 -21.97
N ALA A 110 7.17 1.97 -22.43
CA ALA A 110 7.17 0.57 -22.05
C ALA A 110 7.60 0.40 -20.58
N GLU A 111 8.65 1.10 -20.16
CA GLU A 111 9.12 1.11 -18.78
C GLU A 111 8.11 1.78 -17.86
N ARG A 112 7.49 2.88 -18.30
CA ARG A 112 6.41 3.55 -17.56
C ARG A 112 5.24 2.58 -17.34
N GLN A 113 4.81 1.85 -18.35
CA GLN A 113 3.74 0.85 -18.22
C GLN A 113 4.13 -0.29 -17.26
N ARG A 114 5.37 -0.80 -17.33
CA ARG A 114 5.87 -1.81 -16.39
C ARG A 114 5.78 -1.32 -14.95
N LYS A 115 6.31 -0.13 -14.68
CA LYS A 115 6.29 0.51 -13.37
C LYS A 115 4.86 0.68 -12.82
N LEU A 116 3.95 1.18 -13.64
CA LEU A 116 2.54 1.33 -13.24
C LEU A 116 1.85 -0.02 -13.01
N GLY A 117 2.23 -1.06 -13.74
CA GLY A 117 1.77 -2.43 -13.48
C GLY A 117 2.25 -2.98 -12.14
N VAL A 118 3.46 -2.62 -11.70
CA VAL A 118 3.95 -2.98 -10.37
C VAL A 118 3.17 -2.25 -9.27
N LEU A 119 2.78 -1.01 -9.51
CA LEU A 119 1.92 -0.26 -8.58
C LEU A 119 0.54 -0.94 -8.42
N ASP A 120 -0.06 -1.41 -9.51
CA ASP A 120 -1.30 -2.20 -9.46
C ASP A 120 -1.11 -3.52 -8.71
N GLN A 121 0.03 -4.19 -8.93
CA GLN A 121 0.36 -5.42 -8.23
C GLN A 121 0.45 -5.18 -6.71
N ALA A 122 1.06 -4.07 -6.31
CA ALA A 122 1.15 -3.69 -4.91
C ALA A 122 -0.25 -3.51 -4.31
N ALA A 123 -1.13 -2.72 -4.95
CA ALA A 123 -2.52 -2.58 -4.51
C ALA A 123 -3.24 -3.93 -4.41
N GLY A 124 -3.02 -4.82 -5.38
CA GLY A 124 -3.53 -6.18 -5.37
C GLY A 124 -3.13 -6.97 -4.12
N GLN A 125 -1.89 -6.82 -3.62
CA GLN A 125 -1.44 -7.46 -2.38
C GLN A 125 -2.23 -6.96 -1.17
N PHE A 126 -2.42 -5.64 -1.04
CA PHE A 126 -3.23 -5.05 0.04
C PHE A 126 -4.67 -5.53 -0.02
N ARG A 127 -5.30 -5.51 -1.21
CA ARG A 127 -6.66 -5.98 -1.42
C ARG A 127 -6.82 -7.47 -1.11
N ALA A 128 -5.87 -8.31 -1.53
CA ALA A 128 -5.88 -9.73 -1.23
C ALA A 128 -5.76 -9.98 0.27
N THR A 129 -4.90 -9.23 0.96
CA THR A 129 -4.74 -9.31 2.42
C THR A 129 -6.01 -8.89 3.14
N SER A 130 -6.62 -7.77 2.74
CA SER A 130 -7.91 -7.30 3.26
C SER A 130 -9.00 -8.36 3.11
N ALA A 131 -9.17 -8.90 1.89
CA ALA A 131 -10.17 -9.91 1.60
C ALA A 131 -9.95 -11.18 2.44
N PHE A 132 -8.70 -11.64 2.58
CA PHE A 132 -8.34 -12.78 3.42
C PHE A 132 -8.74 -12.53 4.88
N VAL A 133 -8.26 -11.44 5.49
CA VAL A 133 -8.56 -11.11 6.90
C VAL A 133 -10.06 -11.05 7.16
N LYS A 134 -10.84 -10.51 6.21
CA LYS A 134 -12.28 -10.37 6.32
C LYS A 134 -13.05 -11.71 6.34
N VAL A 135 -12.58 -12.70 5.58
CA VAL A 135 -13.31 -13.97 5.38
C VAL A 135 -12.72 -15.15 6.14
N SER A 136 -11.49 -15.04 6.65
CA SER A 136 -10.85 -16.09 7.45
C SER A 136 -11.63 -16.39 8.72
N ALA A 137 -11.74 -17.68 9.04
CA ALA A 137 -12.48 -18.21 10.18
C ALA A 137 -11.93 -17.76 11.54
#